data_AF-A0A6M1UB66-F1
#
_entry.id   AF-A0A6M1UB66-F1
#
_cell.length_a   1.000
_cell.length_b   1.000
_cell.length_c   1.000
_cell.angle_alpha   90.00
_cell.angle_beta   90.00
_cell.angle_gamma   90.00
#
_symmetry.space_group_name_H-M   'P 1'
#
loop_
_entity.id
_entity.type
_entity.pdbx_description
1 polymer ?
#
loop_
_entity_poly.entity_id
_entity_poly.type
_entity_poly.pdbx_seq_one_letter_code
_entity_poly.pdbx_strand_id
1 'polypeptide(L)' 'MTEQKRDLAIYEVGVKWESERMRIEARNSTEAKRTFCQMTGRKFSDPWHGASILSARRVEA' A
#
# COMPACT_ATOMS: atom_id res chain seq x y z
N MET A 1 -27.34 2.07 8.46
CA MET A 1 -26.03 2.66 8.80
C MET A 1 -25.30 2.89 7.50
N THR A 2 -25.05 4.15 7.19
CA THR A 2 -24.56 4.65 5.90
C THR A 2 -23.19 4.06 5.57
N GLU A 3 -23.15 3.22 4.54
CA GLU A 3 -21.94 2.78 3.85
C GLU A 3 -21.20 4.02 3.35
N GLN A 4 -20.25 4.49 4.15
CA GLN A 4 -19.25 5.45 3.72
C GLN A 4 -18.37 4.76 2.68
N LYS A 5 -18.80 4.79 1.41
CA LYS A 5 -17.94 4.76 0.23
C LYS A 5 -17.00 5.97 0.31
N ARG A 6 -16.07 5.94 1.27
CA ARG A 6 -14.90 6.82 1.27
C ARG A 6 -14.13 6.44 0.01
N ASP A 7 -13.85 7.39 -0.87
CA ASP A 7 -13.05 7.22 -2.10
C ASP A 7 -11.86 6.27 -1.90
N LEU A 8 -12.11 4.97 -2.10
CA LEU A 8 -11.07 3.96 -2.11
C LEU A 8 -10.46 4.05 -3.50
N ALA A 9 -9.15 4.27 -3.53
CA ALA A 9 -8.39 4.22 -4.77
C ALA A 9 -7.53 2.95 -4.74
N ILE A 10 -7.29 2.40 -5.92
CA ILE A 10 -6.36 1.30 -6.07
C ILE A 10 -4.94 1.88 -6.07
N TYR A 11 -4.08 1.36 -5.20
CA TYR A 11 -2.67 1.68 -5.17
C TYR A 11 -1.85 0.45 -5.56
N GLU A 12 -0.92 0.62 -6.49
CA GLU A 12 0.15 -0.35 -6.70
C GLU A 12 1.27 -0.10 -5.70
N VAL A 13 1.42 -1.04 -4.78
CA VAL A 13 2.41 -1.01 -3.71
C VAL A 13 3.44 -2.11 -3.93
N GLY A 14 4.70 -1.76 -3.77
CA GLY A 14 5.80 -2.71 -3.82
C GLY A 14 7.09 -2.06 -3.36
N VAL A 15 8.14 -2.86 -3.27
CA VAL A 15 9.49 -2.34 -2.99
C VAL A 15 10.00 -1.58 -4.22
N LYS A 16 10.67 -0.45 -4.00
CA LYS A 16 11.12 0.45 -5.08
C LYS A 16 11.93 -0.25 -6.18
N TRP A 17 12.73 -1.25 -5.82
CA TRP A 17 13.61 -2.00 -6.72
C TRP A 17 13.08 -3.37 -7.13
N GLU A 18 11.94 -3.81 -6.61
CA GLU A 18 11.29 -5.06 -7.04
C GLU A 18 10.32 -4.75 -8.20
N SER A 19 10.27 -5.66 -9.17
CA SER A 19 9.29 -5.57 -10.28
C SER A 19 7.90 -6.04 -9.86
N GLU A 20 7.82 -6.88 -8.84
CA GLU A 20 6.55 -7.37 -8.31
C GLU A 20 5.84 -6.26 -7.50
N ARG A 21 4.60 -5.99 -7.88
CA ARG A 21 3.74 -4.98 -7.23
C ARG A 21 2.37 -5.56 -6.95
N MET A 22 1.82 -5.20 -5.80
CA MET A 22 0.51 -5.63 -5.35
C MET A 22 -0.47 -4.47 -5.45
N ARG A 23 -1.66 -4.76 -5.97
CA ARG A 23 -2.77 -3.80 -6.00
C ARG A 23 -3.52 -3.87 -4.68
N ILE A 24 -3.62 -2.73 -4.02
CA ILE A 24 -4.24 -2.60 -2.72
C ILE A 24 -5.24 -1.46 -2.78
N GLU A 25 -6.49 -1.76 -2.43
CA GLU A 25 -7.51 -0.74 -2.22
C GLU A 25 -7.27 -0.06 -0.88
N ALA A 26 -7.08 1.26 -0.92
CA ALA A 26 -6.81 2.04 0.26
C ALA A 26 -7.29 3.47 0.08
N ARG A 27 -7.46 4.19 1.19
CA ARG A 27 -7.84 5.62 1.15
C ARG A 27 -6.67 6.52 0.75
N ASN A 28 -5.45 6.13 1.08
CA ASN A 28 -4.24 6.88 0.79
C ASN A 28 -3.03 5.93 0.65
N SER A 29 -1.92 6.47 0.14
CA SER A 29 -0.69 5.72 -0.09
C SER A 29 -0.08 5.13 1.20
N THR A 30 -0.25 5.78 2.36
CA THR A 30 0.24 5.28 3.64
C THR A 30 -0.53 4.05 4.11
N GLU A 31 -1.86 4.09 4.01
CA GLU A 31 -2.75 2.98 4.31
C GLU A 31 -2.43 1.80 3.38
N ALA A 32 -2.24 2.04 2.08
CA ALA A 32 -1.84 1.02 1.12
C ALA A 32 -0.53 0.33 1.51
N LYS A 33 0.50 1.10 1.90
CA LYS A 33 1.79 0.56 2.36
C LYS A 33 1.67 -0.24 3.65
N ARG A 34 0.80 0.17 4.58
CA ARG A 34 0.54 -0.59 5.82
C ARG A 34 -0.12 -1.93 5.52
N THR A 35 -1.14 -1.94 4.66
CA THR A 35 -1.80 -3.16 4.22
C THR A 35 -0.80 -4.09 3.51
N PHE A 36 0.05 -3.57 2.63
CA PHE A 36 1.11 -4.34 2.00
C PHE A 36 2.04 -5.02 3.01
N CYS A 37 2.47 -4.26 4.03
CA CYS A 37 3.29 -4.79 5.12
C CYS A 37 2.57 -5.91 5.88
N GLN A 38 1.29 -5.71 6.22
CA GLN A 38 0.49 -6.73 6.92
C GLN A 38 0.33 -8.02 6.09
N MET A 39 0.07 -7.90 4.78
CA MET A 39 -0.11 -9.06 3.89
C MET A 39 1.19 -9.84 3.67
N THR A 40 2.33 -9.14 3.62
CA THR A 40 3.65 -9.75 3.39
C THR A 40 4.37 -10.15 4.68
N GLY A 41 3.75 -9.95 5.84
CA GLY A 41 4.37 -10.19 7.16
C GLY A 41 5.52 -9.23 7.50
N ARG A 42 5.69 -8.15 6.72
CA ARG A 42 6.72 -7.12 6.94
C ARG A 42 6.23 -6.09 7.97
N LYS A 43 7.14 -5.47 8.70
CA LYS A 43 6.80 -4.37 9.61
C LYS A 43 6.93 -3.03 8.88
N PHE A 44 5.88 -2.20 8.93
CA PHE A 44 5.90 -0.86 8.33
C PHE A 44 7.01 0.04 8.90
N SER A 45 7.38 -0.17 10.16
CA SER A 45 8.46 0.54 10.85
C SER A 45 9.85 -0.07 10.65
N ASP A 46 9.99 -1.11 9.82
CA ASP A 46 11.29 -1.74 9.60
C ASP A 46 12.19 -0.83 8.76
N PRO A 47 13.44 -0.54 9.17
CA PRO A 47 14.33 0.35 8.42
C PRO A 47 14.79 -0.27 7.09
N TRP A 48 14.79 -1.59 6.96
CA TRP A 48 15.24 -2.31 5.76
C TRP A 48 14.07 -2.70 4.86
N HIS A 49 12.90 -3.00 5.44
CA HIS A 49 11.73 -3.55 4.75
C HIS A 49 10.45 -2.71 4.88
N GLY A 50 10.51 -1.58 5.59
CA GLY A 50 9.35 -0.76 5.94
C GLY A 50 9.08 0.39 4.97
N ALA A 51 8.32 1.39 5.45
CA ALA A 51 7.67 2.42 4.64
C ALA A 51 8.60 3.20 3.68
N SER A 52 9.88 3.34 4.06
CA SER A 52 10.90 4.10 3.33
C SER A 52 11.31 3.46 2.01
N ILE A 53 11.28 2.12 1.96
CA ILE A 53 11.66 1.33 0.77
C ILE A 53 10.45 1.00 -0.11
N LEU A 54 9.24 1.13 0.45
CA LEU A 54 7.99 0.91 -0.27
C LEU A 54 7.64 2.13 -1.12
N SER A 55 7.28 1.86 -2.36
CA SER A 55 6.60 2.80 -3.24
C SER A 55 5.13 2.44 -3.30
N ALA A 56 4.27 3.46 -3.32
CA ALA A 56 2.84 3.30 -3.56
C ALA A 56 2.43 4.32 -4.63
N ARG A 57 1.93 3.83 -5.77
CA ARG A 57 1.44 4.66 -6.86
C ARG A 57 -0.07 4.47 -6.97
N ARG A 58 -0.83 5.55 -6.97
CA ARG A 58 -2.27 5.48 -7.29
C ARG A 58 -2.41 5.02 -8.73
N VAL A 59 -3.25 4.02 -8.96
CA VAL A 59 -3.67 3.59 -10.28
C VAL A 59 -5.11 4.06 -10.42
N GLU A 60 -5.33 5.03 -11.30
CA GLU A 60 -6.68 5.35 -11.75
C GLU A 60 -7.14 4.19 -12.62
N ALA A 61 -8.32 3.65 -12.32
CA ALA A 61 -8.97 2.63 -13.14
C ALA A 61 -9.39 3.23 -14.48
#